data_AF-A0A6N8R7R7-F1
#
_entry.id   AF-A0A6N8R7R7-F1
#
_cell.length_a   1.000
_cell.length_b   1.000
_cell.length_c   1.000
_cell.angle_alpha   90.00
_cell.angle_beta   90.00
_cell.angle_gamma   90.00
#
_symmetry.space_group_name_H-M   'P 1'
#
loop_
_entity.id
_entity.type
_entity.pdbx_description
1 polymer ?
#
loop_
_entity_poly.entity_id
_entity_poly.type
_entity_poly.pdbx_seq_one_letter_code
_entity_poly.pdbx_strand_id
1 'polypeptide(L)'
;KNVLIDTVDHKFSREFVQNLRNEIDLADIDYIVINHAEEDHAGALTELMAQIPDTPIYCTANAIDSINGHHHHPEWNFNVVKTGDTLDIGNGKQLIFVETPMLHWPDSMMTYLTGDAVLFSNDAFGQHYCDEHLFNDEVDQTELFEQCQRYYANILTPFSRLVTPKITEILGFNLPVDMIATSHGVVWRDNPTQIVELYLKWAADYQEDRITIFYDTMSNNTRMMADAIAQGIAETDPRVAVKIFN
;
A
#
# COMPACT_ATOMS: atom_id res chain seq x y z
N LYS A 1 8.98 -8.91 -22.48
CA LYS A 1 7.73 -9.50 -21.97
C LYS A 1 6.90 -8.39 -21.38
N ASN A 2 5.59 -8.39 -21.60
CA ASN A 2 4.67 -7.37 -21.08
C ASN A 2 4.04 -7.88 -19.78
N VAL A 3 4.20 -7.13 -18.70
CA VAL A 3 3.74 -7.53 -17.37
C VAL A 3 2.81 -6.46 -16.83
N LEU A 4 1.61 -6.89 -16.41
CA LEU A 4 0.69 -6.07 -15.65
C LEU A 4 0.91 -6.35 -14.16
N ILE A 5 1.00 -5.30 -13.34
CA ILE A 5 1.14 -5.41 -11.88
C ILE A 5 -0.11 -4.79 -11.26
N ASP A 6 -0.84 -5.60 -10.47
CA ASP A 6 -2.12 -5.30 -9.84
C ASP A 6 -3.20 -4.84 -10.85
N THR A 7 -4.41 -4.60 -10.35
CA THR A 7 -5.52 -4.04 -11.13
C THR A 7 -6.11 -2.83 -10.39
N VAL A 8 -7.43 -2.61 -10.47
CA VAL A 8 -8.11 -1.50 -9.80
C VAL A 8 -9.40 -1.98 -9.15
N ASP A 9 -9.98 -1.09 -8.34
CA ASP A 9 -11.31 -1.24 -7.75
C ASP A 9 -12.37 -1.64 -8.78
N HIS A 10 -13.23 -2.57 -8.40
CA HIS A 10 -14.32 -3.09 -9.22
C HIS A 10 -15.21 -2.00 -9.86
N LYS A 11 -15.42 -0.86 -9.18
CA LYS A 11 -16.16 0.30 -9.72
C LYS A 11 -15.59 0.84 -11.04
N PHE A 12 -14.30 0.63 -11.29
CA PHE A 12 -13.58 1.11 -12.48
C PHE A 12 -13.12 -0.02 -13.40
N SER A 13 -13.64 -1.24 -13.23
CA SER A 13 -13.22 -2.44 -13.95
C SER A 13 -13.31 -2.32 -15.48
N ARG A 14 -14.44 -1.81 -15.99
CA ARG A 14 -14.65 -1.66 -17.44
C ARG A 14 -13.75 -0.57 -18.02
N GLU A 15 -13.64 0.55 -17.33
CA GLU A 15 -12.76 1.66 -17.67
C GLU A 15 -11.30 1.20 -17.70
N PHE A 16 -10.87 0.41 -16.73
CA PHE A 16 -9.54 -0.18 -16.67
C PHE A 16 -9.23 -1.07 -17.87
N VAL A 17 -10.10 -2.06 -18.15
CA VAL A 17 -9.89 -2.95 -19.30
C VAL A 17 -9.92 -2.17 -20.62
N GLN A 18 -10.78 -1.17 -20.76
CA GLN A 18 -10.81 -0.33 -21.96
C GLN A 18 -9.56 0.54 -22.11
N ASN A 19 -9.06 1.13 -21.02
CA ASN A 19 -7.83 1.91 -21.03
C ASN A 19 -6.62 1.02 -21.35
N LEU A 20 -6.58 -0.18 -20.80
CA LEU A 20 -5.52 -1.15 -21.08
C LEU A 20 -5.50 -1.56 -22.56
N ARG A 21 -6.67 -1.76 -23.19
CA ARG A 21 -6.79 -1.99 -24.65
C ARG A 21 -6.27 -0.84 -25.50
N ASN A 22 -6.33 0.39 -24.99
CA ASN A 22 -5.82 1.55 -25.70
C ASN A 22 -4.29 1.63 -25.63
N GLU A 23 -3.69 1.03 -24.59
CA GLU A 23 -2.24 0.99 -24.37
C GLU A 23 -1.58 -0.20 -25.08
N ILE A 24 -2.20 -1.39 -25.03
CA ILE A 24 -1.67 -2.63 -25.59
C ILE A 24 -2.80 -3.58 -26.01
N ASP A 25 -2.55 -4.46 -27.00
CA ASP A 25 -3.43 -5.61 -27.22
C ASP A 25 -3.39 -6.51 -25.98
N LEU A 26 -4.56 -6.88 -25.43
CA LEU A 26 -4.61 -7.70 -24.23
C LEU A 26 -3.95 -9.06 -24.44
N ALA A 27 -3.98 -9.59 -25.66
CA ALA A 27 -3.33 -10.85 -25.99
C ALA A 27 -1.79 -10.79 -25.91
N ASP A 28 -1.21 -9.59 -25.92
CA ASP A 28 0.23 -9.38 -25.77
C ASP A 28 0.67 -9.30 -24.29
N ILE A 29 -0.25 -9.36 -23.32
CA ILE A 29 0.08 -9.42 -21.90
C ILE A 29 0.58 -10.82 -21.56
N ASP A 30 1.87 -10.92 -21.26
CA ASP A 30 2.53 -12.20 -20.97
C ASP A 30 2.23 -12.66 -19.54
N TYR A 31 2.25 -11.75 -18.56
CA TYR A 31 2.14 -12.07 -17.13
C TYR A 31 1.28 -11.04 -16.39
N ILE A 32 0.54 -11.51 -15.39
CA ILE A 32 -0.14 -10.67 -14.40
C ILE A 32 0.50 -10.96 -13.04
N VAL A 33 0.87 -9.91 -12.31
CA VAL A 33 1.34 -10.00 -10.92
C VAL A 33 0.25 -9.44 -10.02
N ILE A 34 -0.15 -10.19 -8.99
CA ILE A 34 -1.08 -9.73 -7.96
C ILE A 34 -0.34 -9.72 -6.63
N ASN A 35 0.08 -8.53 -6.20
CA ASN A 35 0.76 -8.32 -4.93
C ASN A 35 -0.20 -8.49 -3.76
N HIS A 36 -1.46 -8.10 -3.95
CA HIS A 36 -2.51 -8.15 -2.94
C HIS A 36 -3.89 -8.26 -3.61
N ALA A 37 -4.73 -9.16 -3.10
CA ALA A 37 -6.04 -9.50 -3.66
C ALA A 37 -7.22 -8.95 -2.84
N GLU A 38 -7.15 -7.69 -2.43
CA GLU A 38 -8.32 -6.92 -1.94
C GLU A 38 -9.09 -6.30 -3.13
N GLU A 39 -10.37 -5.94 -2.93
CA GLU A 39 -11.27 -5.52 -4.03
C GLU A 39 -10.76 -4.28 -4.77
N ASP A 40 -10.08 -3.36 -4.10
CA ASP A 40 -9.49 -2.15 -4.67
C ASP A 40 -8.23 -2.41 -5.53
N HIS A 41 -7.70 -3.62 -5.50
CA HIS A 41 -6.50 -4.04 -6.24
C HIS A 41 -6.75 -5.21 -7.19
N ALA A 42 -7.75 -6.04 -6.91
CA ALA A 42 -8.12 -7.20 -7.71
C ALA A 42 -9.58 -7.15 -8.22
N GLY A 43 -10.35 -6.10 -7.92
CA GLY A 43 -11.75 -6.01 -8.30
C GLY A 43 -12.00 -6.07 -9.81
N ALA A 44 -11.07 -5.54 -10.61
CA ALA A 44 -11.12 -5.60 -12.08
C ALA A 44 -10.58 -6.92 -12.67
N LEU A 45 -10.06 -7.85 -11.86
CA LEU A 45 -9.38 -9.05 -12.32
C LEU A 45 -10.33 -9.99 -13.10
N THR A 46 -11.57 -10.20 -12.65
CA THR A 46 -12.54 -11.04 -13.38
C THR A 46 -12.86 -10.47 -14.76
N GLU A 47 -13.05 -9.15 -14.88
CA GLU A 47 -13.34 -8.50 -16.16
C GLU A 47 -12.16 -8.65 -17.14
N LEU A 48 -10.93 -8.54 -16.64
CA LEU A 48 -9.71 -8.73 -17.42
C LEU A 48 -9.54 -10.20 -17.84
N MET A 49 -9.61 -11.14 -16.90
CA MET A 49 -9.39 -12.57 -17.14
C MET A 49 -10.50 -13.21 -18.00
N ALA A 50 -11.69 -12.61 -18.07
CA ALA A 50 -12.71 -13.01 -19.05
C ALA A 50 -12.24 -12.84 -20.51
N GLN A 51 -11.24 -11.98 -20.75
CA GLN A 51 -10.68 -11.71 -22.08
C GLN A 51 -9.41 -12.52 -22.36
N ILE A 52 -8.61 -12.78 -21.31
CA ILE A 52 -7.31 -13.45 -21.39
C ILE A 52 -7.16 -14.55 -20.32
N PRO A 53 -8.05 -15.58 -20.33
CA PRO A 53 -8.15 -16.56 -19.24
C PRO A 53 -6.90 -17.43 -19.05
N ASP A 54 -6.06 -17.56 -20.09
CA ASP A 54 -4.86 -18.39 -20.07
C ASP A 54 -3.61 -17.64 -19.55
N THR A 55 -3.70 -16.32 -19.33
CA THR A 55 -2.56 -15.50 -18.89
C THR A 55 -2.14 -15.91 -17.47
N PRO A 56 -0.87 -16.29 -17.23
CA PRO A 56 -0.38 -16.68 -15.92
C PRO A 56 -0.46 -15.56 -14.88
N ILE A 57 -0.92 -15.89 -13.68
CA ILE A 57 -0.99 -14.99 -12.53
C ILE A 57 0.10 -15.38 -11.52
N TYR A 58 1.00 -14.45 -11.19
CA TYR A 58 2.05 -14.61 -10.17
C TYR A 58 1.63 -13.94 -8.86
N CYS A 59 1.55 -14.73 -7.79
CA CYS A 59 1.07 -14.27 -6.49
C CYS A 59 1.57 -15.18 -5.35
N THR A 60 1.32 -14.81 -4.09
CA THR A 60 1.68 -15.65 -2.94
C THR A 60 0.77 -16.88 -2.82
N ALA A 61 1.17 -17.84 -1.98
CA ALA A 61 0.32 -19.01 -1.71
C ALA A 61 -1.03 -18.62 -1.09
N ASN A 62 -1.04 -17.60 -0.20
CA ASN A 62 -2.26 -17.10 0.42
C ASN A 62 -3.13 -16.31 -0.57
N ALA A 63 -2.53 -15.65 -1.57
CA ALA A 63 -3.27 -14.93 -2.60
C ALA A 63 -4.16 -15.86 -3.42
N ILE A 64 -3.77 -17.13 -3.62
CA ILE A 64 -4.64 -18.11 -4.31
C ILE A 64 -5.95 -18.30 -3.54
N ASP A 65 -5.90 -18.37 -2.20
CA ASP A 65 -7.10 -18.50 -1.37
C ASP A 65 -7.95 -17.23 -1.44
N SER A 66 -7.35 -16.05 -1.30
CA SER A 66 -8.05 -14.76 -1.42
C SER A 66 -8.71 -14.56 -2.79
N ILE A 67 -7.95 -14.78 -3.88
CA ILE A 67 -8.45 -14.62 -5.26
C ILE A 67 -9.60 -15.60 -5.51
N ASN A 68 -9.45 -16.88 -5.17
CA ASN A 68 -10.53 -17.85 -5.38
C ASN A 68 -11.72 -17.64 -4.45
N GLY A 69 -11.47 -17.13 -3.24
CA GLY A 69 -12.48 -16.76 -2.27
C GLY A 69 -13.37 -15.61 -2.77
N HIS A 70 -12.81 -14.67 -3.54
CA HIS A 70 -13.55 -13.54 -4.09
C HIS A 70 -14.10 -13.80 -5.51
N HIS A 71 -13.28 -14.34 -6.42
CA HIS A 71 -13.58 -14.45 -7.85
C HIS A 71 -14.14 -15.81 -8.27
N HIS A 72 -13.93 -16.86 -7.47
CA HIS A 72 -14.43 -18.22 -7.74
C HIS A 72 -13.97 -18.85 -9.06
N HIS A 73 -12.74 -18.54 -9.49
CA HIS A 73 -12.11 -19.07 -10.71
C HIS A 73 -10.82 -19.86 -10.41
N PRO A 74 -10.90 -21.03 -9.73
CA PRO A 74 -9.74 -21.85 -9.38
C PRO A 74 -9.03 -22.47 -10.58
N GLU A 75 -9.65 -22.42 -11.77
CA GLU A 75 -9.07 -22.89 -13.02
C GLU A 75 -8.01 -21.96 -13.62
N TRP A 76 -7.89 -20.71 -13.14
CA TRP A 76 -6.85 -19.80 -13.61
C TRP A 76 -5.43 -20.33 -13.35
N ASN A 77 -4.49 -19.93 -14.19
CA ASN A 77 -3.11 -20.40 -14.14
C ASN A 77 -2.29 -19.65 -13.08
N PHE A 78 -2.45 -20.05 -11.82
CA PHE A 78 -1.73 -19.48 -10.68
C PHE A 78 -0.29 -20.01 -10.54
N ASN A 79 0.65 -19.11 -10.30
CA ASN A 79 2.07 -19.38 -10.12
C ASN A 79 2.51 -18.80 -8.77
N VAL A 80 2.70 -19.68 -7.78
CA VAL A 80 3.09 -19.28 -6.43
C VAL A 80 4.54 -18.81 -6.43
N VAL A 81 4.77 -17.61 -5.91
CA VAL A 81 6.10 -17.03 -5.69
C VAL A 81 6.39 -16.86 -4.21
N LYS A 82 7.68 -16.84 -3.86
CA LYS A 82 8.20 -16.62 -2.51
C LYS A 82 9.26 -15.54 -2.50
N THR A 83 9.64 -15.08 -1.31
CA THR A 83 10.75 -14.14 -1.18
C THR A 83 12.02 -14.64 -1.87
N GLY A 84 12.53 -13.85 -2.81
CA GLY A 84 13.75 -14.13 -3.56
C GLY A 84 13.54 -14.87 -4.88
N ASP A 85 12.32 -15.35 -5.17
CA ASP A 85 11.99 -15.87 -6.49
C ASP A 85 12.05 -14.74 -7.53
N THR A 86 12.38 -15.11 -8.77
CA THR A 86 12.62 -14.15 -9.85
C THR A 86 11.86 -14.50 -11.13
N LEU A 87 11.39 -13.48 -11.86
CA LEU A 87 10.75 -13.62 -13.17
C LEU A 87 11.47 -12.73 -14.20
N ASP A 88 12.16 -13.35 -15.16
CA ASP A 88 12.83 -12.63 -16.25
C ASP A 88 11.80 -12.04 -17.22
N ILE A 89 11.92 -10.74 -17.49
CA ILE A 89 11.04 -10.01 -18.41
C ILE A 89 11.76 -9.56 -19.70
N GLY A 90 13.04 -9.90 -19.84
CA GLY A 90 13.91 -9.59 -20.96
C GLY A 90 14.77 -8.33 -20.75
N ASN A 91 15.63 -8.05 -21.71
CA ASN A 91 16.52 -6.87 -21.72
C ASN A 91 17.43 -6.75 -20.47
N GLY A 92 17.76 -7.88 -19.84
CA GLY A 92 18.57 -7.91 -18.61
C GLY A 92 17.82 -7.44 -17.36
N LYS A 93 16.49 -7.32 -17.43
CA LYS A 93 15.63 -6.97 -16.30
C LYS A 93 14.82 -8.18 -15.84
N GLN A 94 14.59 -8.26 -14.54
CA GLN A 94 13.76 -9.28 -13.92
C GLN A 94 12.96 -8.67 -12.77
N LEU A 95 11.83 -9.28 -12.46
CA LEU A 95 11.08 -9.04 -11.24
C LEU A 95 11.61 -9.95 -10.12
N ILE A 96 11.67 -9.43 -8.90
CA ILE A 96 12.02 -10.15 -7.68
C ILE A 96 10.86 -10.00 -6.70
N PHE A 97 10.35 -11.11 -6.19
CA PHE A 97 9.21 -11.10 -5.27
C PHE A 97 9.68 -11.11 -3.82
N VAL A 98 8.96 -10.40 -2.95
CA VAL A 98 9.24 -10.32 -1.50
C VAL A 98 7.92 -10.46 -0.75
N GLU A 99 7.73 -11.58 -0.06
CA GLU A 99 6.54 -11.82 0.75
C GLU A 99 6.50 -10.85 1.94
N THR A 100 5.35 -10.24 2.20
CA THR A 100 5.12 -9.31 3.31
C THR A 100 3.85 -9.69 4.08
N PRO A 101 3.78 -10.92 4.64
CA PRO A 101 2.56 -11.41 5.27
C PRO A 101 2.16 -10.54 6.45
N MET A 102 0.87 -10.24 6.54
CA MET A 102 0.25 -9.33 7.50
C MET A 102 0.72 -7.87 7.37
N LEU A 103 1.20 -7.46 6.20
CA LEU A 103 1.49 -6.05 5.85
C LEU A 103 0.68 -5.62 4.61
N HIS A 104 -0.65 -5.50 4.69
CA HIS A 104 -1.49 -5.71 5.89
C HIS A 104 -2.33 -6.99 5.87
N TRP A 105 -2.32 -7.75 4.79
CA TRP A 105 -3.04 -9.03 4.68
C TRP A 105 -2.09 -10.23 4.63
N PRO A 106 -2.61 -11.46 4.88
CA PRO A 106 -1.80 -12.68 4.77
C PRO A 106 -1.19 -12.91 3.38
N ASP A 107 -1.80 -12.39 2.33
CA ASP A 107 -1.40 -12.58 0.93
C ASP A 107 -0.43 -11.52 0.40
N SER A 108 -0.28 -10.41 1.12
CA SER A 108 0.52 -9.27 0.68
C SER A 108 1.96 -9.65 0.36
N MET A 109 2.43 -9.17 -0.78
CA MET A 109 3.83 -9.17 -1.19
C MET A 109 4.20 -7.86 -1.89
N MET A 110 5.49 -7.66 -2.10
CA MET A 110 6.03 -6.60 -2.94
C MET A 110 6.74 -7.21 -4.14
N THR A 111 6.80 -6.45 -5.23
CA THR A 111 7.53 -6.82 -6.44
C THR A 111 8.59 -5.78 -6.74
N TYR A 112 9.84 -6.20 -6.93
CA TYR A 112 10.96 -5.30 -7.24
C TYR A 112 11.46 -5.52 -8.67
N LEU A 113 11.65 -4.45 -9.43
CA LEU A 113 12.17 -4.50 -10.80
C LEU A 113 13.66 -4.14 -10.84
N THR A 114 14.48 -5.09 -11.30
CA THR A 114 15.92 -4.86 -11.46
C THR A 114 16.24 -3.91 -12.63
N GLY A 115 17.41 -3.27 -12.57
CA GLY A 115 17.85 -2.30 -13.56
C GLY A 115 17.23 -0.93 -13.32
N ASP A 116 15.91 -0.82 -13.39
CA ASP A 116 15.19 0.44 -13.14
C ASP A 116 15.09 0.78 -11.64
N ALA A 117 15.34 -0.18 -10.75
CA ALA A 117 15.34 0.02 -9.31
C ALA A 117 13.99 0.54 -8.76
N VAL A 118 12.89 -0.02 -9.27
CA VAL A 118 11.52 0.34 -8.87
C VAL A 118 10.97 -0.74 -7.93
N LEU A 119 10.50 -0.33 -6.75
CA LEU A 119 9.76 -1.17 -5.83
C LEU A 119 8.26 -0.95 -5.99
N PHE A 120 7.54 -1.96 -6.45
CA PHE A 120 6.08 -2.01 -6.44
C PHE A 120 5.63 -2.54 -5.08
N SER A 121 5.28 -1.63 -4.16
CA SER A 121 5.07 -1.95 -2.74
C SER A 121 3.62 -2.21 -2.37
N ASN A 122 2.70 -2.09 -3.34
CA ASN A 122 1.25 -2.15 -3.13
C ASN A 122 0.85 -1.17 -2.00
N ASP A 123 0.12 -1.61 -0.98
CA ASP A 123 -0.36 -0.76 0.13
C ASP A 123 0.74 -0.13 0.98
N ALA A 124 1.88 -0.81 1.10
CA ALA A 124 2.97 -0.27 1.89
C ALA A 124 3.48 1.03 1.24
N PHE A 125 3.70 2.04 2.08
CA PHE A 125 4.11 3.39 1.71
C PHE A 125 3.07 4.20 0.90
N GLY A 126 1.87 3.66 0.71
CA GLY A 126 0.77 4.33 0.03
C GLY A 126 -0.04 5.28 0.92
N GLN A 127 -0.94 6.01 0.28
CA GLN A 127 -1.87 6.92 0.92
C GLN A 127 -3.08 7.20 0.03
N HIS A 128 -4.24 7.40 0.64
CA HIS A 128 -5.44 7.80 -0.10
C HIS A 128 -5.42 9.31 -0.39
N TYR A 129 -4.72 9.68 -1.45
CA TYR A 129 -4.59 11.06 -1.91
C TYR A 129 -4.77 11.10 -3.43
N CYS A 130 -5.73 11.88 -3.91
CA CYS A 130 -6.04 12.00 -5.33
C CYS A 130 -5.58 13.37 -5.82
N ASP A 131 -4.73 13.37 -6.83
CA ASP A 131 -4.24 14.55 -7.54
C ASP A 131 -4.11 14.19 -9.04
N GLU A 132 -4.09 15.19 -9.91
CA GLU A 132 -3.85 14.98 -11.36
C GLU A 132 -2.36 14.66 -11.64
N HIS A 133 -1.45 15.05 -10.75
CA HIS A 133 -0.04 14.70 -10.81
C HIS A 133 0.21 13.35 -10.14
N LEU A 134 1.19 12.61 -10.66
CA LEU A 134 1.48 11.24 -10.20
C LEU A 134 2.57 11.21 -9.13
N PHE A 135 3.50 12.16 -9.15
CA PHE A 135 4.75 12.02 -8.40
C PHE A 135 4.78 12.85 -7.11
N ASN A 136 5.49 12.35 -6.10
CA ASN A 136 5.51 12.96 -4.77
C ASN A 136 6.04 14.40 -4.74
N ASP A 137 6.93 14.79 -5.65
CA ASP A 137 7.47 16.16 -5.76
C ASP A 137 6.54 17.15 -6.48
N GLU A 138 5.45 16.66 -7.07
CA GLU A 138 4.50 17.46 -7.85
C GLU A 138 3.24 17.88 -7.06
N VAL A 139 3.10 17.39 -5.82
CA VAL A 139 1.90 17.59 -4.98
C VAL A 139 2.18 18.42 -3.73
N ASP A 140 1.12 18.82 -3.01
CA ASP A 140 1.26 19.51 -1.73
C ASP A 140 1.85 18.59 -0.65
N GLN A 141 3.01 18.97 -0.12
CA GLN A 141 3.75 18.15 0.84
C GLN A 141 3.06 18.03 2.20
N THR A 142 2.22 19.01 2.57
CA THR A 142 1.47 18.98 3.83
C THR A 142 0.32 17.98 3.70
N GLU A 143 -0.47 18.08 2.63
CA GLU A 143 -1.57 17.15 2.37
C GLU A 143 -1.06 15.71 2.20
N LEU A 144 0.05 15.53 1.46
CA LEU A 144 0.70 14.22 1.31
C LEU A 144 1.07 13.61 2.67
N PHE A 145 1.76 14.38 3.53
CA PHE A 145 2.15 13.90 4.86
C PHE A 145 0.93 13.56 5.74
N GLU A 146 -0.11 14.39 5.73
CA GLU A 146 -1.35 14.15 6.47
C GLU A 146 -2.03 12.83 6.03
N GLN A 147 -2.10 12.57 4.73
CA GLN A 147 -2.69 11.33 4.21
C GLN A 147 -1.84 10.10 4.52
N CYS A 148 -0.50 10.19 4.39
CA CYS A 148 0.38 9.07 4.76
C CYS A 148 0.26 8.71 6.24
N GLN A 149 0.31 9.71 7.14
CA GLN A 149 0.19 9.46 8.57
C GLN A 149 -1.21 8.92 8.93
N ARG A 150 -2.26 9.44 8.29
CA ARG A 150 -3.63 8.95 8.46
C ARG A 150 -3.77 7.49 8.02
N TYR A 151 -3.22 7.13 6.86
CA TYR A 151 -3.25 5.78 6.32
C TYR A 151 -2.56 4.80 7.28
N TYR A 152 -1.31 5.10 7.67
CA TYR A 152 -0.56 4.26 8.62
C TYR A 152 -1.31 4.09 9.95
N ALA A 153 -1.81 5.19 10.53
CA ALA A 153 -2.46 5.16 11.85
C ALA A 153 -3.72 4.27 11.88
N ASN A 154 -4.50 4.26 10.79
CA ASN A 154 -5.79 3.56 10.74
C ASN A 154 -5.70 2.12 10.21
N ILE A 155 -4.66 1.79 9.44
CA ILE A 155 -4.54 0.47 8.79
C ILE A 155 -3.35 -0.31 9.35
N LEU A 156 -2.18 0.33 9.50
CA LEU A 156 -0.91 -0.36 9.74
C LEU A 156 -0.48 -0.40 11.20
N THR A 157 -1.05 0.44 12.07
CA THR A 157 -0.76 0.44 13.52
C THR A 157 -0.72 -0.97 14.15
N PRO A 158 -1.72 -1.86 13.98
CA PRO A 158 -1.69 -3.19 14.61
C PRO A 158 -0.55 -4.10 14.11
N PHE A 159 0.03 -3.78 12.95
CA PHE A 159 1.12 -4.53 12.33
C PHE A 159 2.49 -3.87 12.51
N SER A 160 2.60 -2.78 13.29
CA SER A 160 3.84 -2.02 13.49
C SER A 160 5.03 -2.88 13.91
N ARG A 161 4.81 -3.94 14.69
CA ARG A 161 5.87 -4.88 15.11
C ARG A 161 6.49 -5.65 13.93
N LEU A 162 5.79 -5.77 12.80
CA LEU A 162 6.22 -6.47 11.59
C LEU A 162 6.94 -5.55 10.60
N VAL A 163 6.67 -4.24 10.66
CA VAL A 163 7.23 -3.24 9.74
C VAL A 163 8.76 -3.16 9.83
N THR A 164 9.31 -2.94 11.02
CA THR A 164 10.77 -2.76 11.19
C THR A 164 11.58 -4.00 10.77
N PRO A 165 11.23 -5.24 11.18
CA PRO A 165 11.89 -6.43 10.68
C PRO A 165 11.82 -6.57 9.16
N LYS A 166 10.67 -6.26 8.54
CA LYS A 166 10.52 -6.37 7.08
C LYS A 166 11.34 -5.33 6.32
N ILE A 167 11.36 -4.07 6.75
CA ILE A 167 12.23 -3.05 6.16
C ILE A 167 13.70 -3.46 6.32
N THR A 168 14.09 -4.00 7.47
CA THR A 168 15.46 -4.48 7.71
C THR A 168 15.84 -5.63 6.77
N GLU A 169 14.92 -6.57 6.53
CA GLU A 169 15.10 -7.66 5.56
C GLU A 169 15.32 -7.12 4.14
N ILE A 170 14.47 -6.20 3.69
CA ILE A 170 14.55 -5.58 2.35
C ILE A 170 15.89 -4.84 2.18
N LEU A 171 16.30 -4.04 3.18
CA LEU A 171 17.60 -3.37 3.18
C LEU A 171 18.76 -4.38 3.09
N GLY A 172 18.60 -5.57 3.69
CA GLY A 172 19.57 -6.65 3.62
C GLY A 172 19.82 -7.20 2.21
N PHE A 173 18.88 -7.02 1.28
CA PHE A 173 19.07 -7.39 -0.13
C PHE A 173 20.02 -6.46 -0.88
N ASN A 174 20.35 -5.29 -0.32
CA ASN A 174 21.19 -4.26 -0.95
C ASN A 174 20.72 -3.90 -2.37
N LEU A 175 19.40 -3.90 -2.58
CA LEU A 175 18.78 -3.49 -3.83
C LEU A 175 18.71 -1.96 -3.87
N PRO A 176 19.22 -1.29 -4.92
CA PRO A 176 18.99 0.13 -5.11
C PRO A 176 17.48 0.43 -5.18
N VAL A 177 17.04 1.56 -4.66
CA VAL A 177 15.64 2.01 -4.79
C VAL A 177 15.64 3.43 -5.33
N ASP A 178 15.28 3.56 -6.59
CA ASP A 178 15.13 4.85 -7.29
C ASP A 178 13.68 5.34 -7.21
N MET A 179 12.71 4.41 -7.23
CA MET A 179 11.29 4.73 -7.05
C MET A 179 10.57 3.70 -6.19
N ILE A 180 9.54 4.16 -5.47
CA ILE A 180 8.54 3.30 -4.83
C ILE A 180 7.18 3.62 -5.44
N ALA A 181 6.64 2.68 -6.21
CA ALA A 181 5.32 2.75 -6.82
C ALA A 181 4.32 1.97 -5.95
N THR A 182 3.43 2.70 -5.28
CA THR A 182 2.43 2.15 -4.37
C THR A 182 1.15 1.80 -5.14
N SER A 183 0.20 1.12 -4.49
CA SER A 183 -1.14 0.89 -5.04
C SER A 183 -2.08 2.09 -4.87
N HIS A 184 -1.77 2.99 -3.92
CA HIS A 184 -2.58 4.16 -3.58
C HIS A 184 -1.73 5.44 -3.57
N GLY A 185 -2.21 6.45 -4.31
CA GLY A 185 -1.68 7.81 -4.26
C GLY A 185 -0.50 8.04 -5.20
N VAL A 186 0.52 8.75 -4.70
CA VAL A 186 1.68 9.18 -5.48
C VAL A 186 2.73 8.08 -5.61
N VAL A 187 3.50 8.14 -6.70
CA VAL A 187 4.77 7.43 -6.84
C VAL A 187 5.87 8.25 -6.19
N TRP A 188 6.63 7.63 -5.30
CA TRP A 188 7.80 8.24 -4.68
C TRP A 188 8.98 8.15 -5.63
N ARG A 189 9.35 9.26 -6.28
CA ARG A 189 10.56 9.36 -7.14
C ARG A 189 11.61 10.33 -6.59
N ASP A 190 11.20 11.39 -5.89
CA ASP A 190 12.12 12.31 -5.24
C ASP A 190 12.32 11.87 -3.79
N ASN A 191 13.56 11.50 -3.46
CA ASN A 191 13.94 10.97 -2.14
C ASN A 191 12.97 9.88 -1.64
N PRO A 192 12.83 8.73 -2.34
CA PRO A 192 11.87 7.69 -1.98
C PRO A 192 12.08 7.10 -0.58
N THR A 193 13.29 7.20 -0.03
CA THR A 193 13.59 6.75 1.34
C THR A 193 12.90 7.56 2.43
N GLN A 194 12.35 8.74 2.12
CA GLN A 194 11.66 9.57 3.11
C GLN A 194 10.46 8.84 3.76
N ILE A 195 9.66 8.13 2.96
CA ILE A 195 8.47 7.43 3.47
C ILE A 195 8.87 6.17 4.24
N VAL A 196 9.98 5.53 3.87
CA VAL A 196 10.56 4.39 4.61
C VAL A 196 11.00 4.83 6.01
N GLU A 197 11.66 5.98 6.12
CA GLU A 197 12.06 6.55 7.41
C GLU A 197 10.85 6.94 8.28
N LEU A 198 9.78 7.46 7.68
CA LEU A 198 8.52 7.74 8.38
C LEU A 198 7.88 6.45 8.91
N TYR A 199 7.83 5.38 8.11
CA TYR A 199 7.32 4.08 8.54
C TYR A 199 8.13 3.51 9.71
N LEU A 200 9.46 3.61 9.68
CA LEU A 200 10.32 3.19 10.80
C LEU A 200 10.04 4.00 12.07
N LYS A 201 9.80 5.31 11.94
CA LYS A 201 9.41 6.16 13.08
C LYS A 201 8.04 5.77 13.62
N TRP A 202 7.03 5.63 12.76
CA TRP A 202 5.65 5.31 13.14
C TRP A 202 5.52 3.90 13.74
N ALA A 203 6.30 2.93 13.25
CA ALA A 203 6.31 1.56 13.76
C ALA A 203 6.87 1.42 15.18
N ALA A 204 7.68 2.38 15.64
CA ALA A 204 8.38 2.32 16.91
C ALA A 204 7.55 2.88 18.08
N ASP A 205 6.32 2.37 18.26
CA ASP A 205 5.37 2.82 19.29
C ASP A 205 5.25 4.36 19.32
N TYR A 206 5.08 4.95 18.13
CA TYR A 206 5.22 6.39 17.93
C TYR A 206 4.24 7.20 18.78
N GLN A 207 4.79 8.16 19.49
CA GLN A 207 4.06 9.11 20.31
C GLN A 207 4.80 10.45 20.37
N GLU A 208 4.05 11.54 20.46
CA GLU A 208 4.56 12.88 20.69
C GLU A 208 4.21 13.35 22.10
N ASP A 209 4.70 14.53 22.51
CA ASP A 209 4.22 15.22 23.71
C ASP A 209 2.81 15.80 23.44
N ARG A 210 1.83 14.89 23.29
CA ARG A 210 0.48 15.15 22.80
C ARG A 210 -0.54 14.29 23.54
N ILE A 211 -1.64 14.90 23.94
CA ILE A 211 -2.81 14.22 24.52
C ILE A 211 -4.04 14.48 23.65
N THR A 212 -4.71 13.40 23.25
CA THR A 212 -6.01 13.46 22.56
C THR A 212 -7.11 13.08 23.52
N ILE A 213 -8.06 14.00 23.74
CA ILE A 213 -9.26 13.78 24.56
C ILE A 213 -10.43 13.57 23.60
N PHE A 214 -11.17 12.49 23.77
CA PHE A 214 -12.40 12.22 23.01
C PHE A 214 -13.51 11.81 23.97
N TYR A 215 -14.74 12.23 23.69
CA TYR A 215 -15.91 11.98 24.54
C TYR A 215 -17.20 11.99 23.73
N ASP A 216 -18.30 11.49 24.30
CA ASP A 216 -19.66 11.71 23.78
C ASP A 216 -20.53 12.35 24.87
N THR A 217 -21.57 13.10 24.50
CA THR A 217 -22.43 13.80 25.46
C THR A 217 -23.81 14.14 24.92
N MET A 218 -24.85 13.91 25.73
CA MET A 218 -26.22 14.33 25.42
C MET A 218 -26.52 15.77 25.83
N SER A 219 -25.91 16.24 26.92
CA SER A 219 -26.24 17.51 27.59
C SER A 219 -25.03 18.42 27.80
N ASN A 220 -23.90 18.13 27.14
CA ASN A 220 -22.62 18.82 27.29
C ASN A 220 -22.00 18.77 28.70
N ASN A 221 -22.52 17.96 29.63
CA ASN A 221 -21.88 17.80 30.94
C ASN A 221 -20.50 17.15 30.81
N THR A 222 -20.35 16.13 29.96
CA THR A 222 -19.05 15.50 29.66
C THR A 222 -18.11 16.48 28.95
N ARG A 223 -18.64 17.33 28.06
CA ARG A 223 -17.86 18.38 27.40
C ARG A 223 -17.22 19.33 28.41
N MET A 224 -17.99 19.80 29.41
CA MET A 224 -17.45 20.65 30.47
C MET A 224 -16.31 19.97 31.24
N MET A 225 -16.41 18.65 31.46
CA MET A 225 -15.34 17.88 32.09
C MET A 225 -14.11 17.79 31.19
N ALA A 226 -14.28 17.52 29.89
CA ALA A 226 -13.19 17.46 28.91
C ALA A 226 -12.45 18.80 28.81
N ASP A 227 -13.19 19.92 28.75
CA ASP A 227 -12.63 21.27 28.71
C ASP A 227 -11.82 21.58 29.99
N ALA A 228 -12.33 21.18 31.16
CA ALA A 228 -11.62 21.35 32.44
C ALA A 228 -10.35 20.49 32.52
N ILE A 229 -10.39 19.25 32.03
CA ILE A 229 -9.20 18.38 31.93
C ILE A 229 -8.15 19.02 31.02
N ALA A 230 -8.54 19.51 29.84
CA ALA A 230 -7.63 20.15 28.91
C ALA A 230 -6.96 21.41 29.50
N GLN A 231 -7.72 22.24 30.22
CA GLN A 231 -7.18 23.41 30.93
C GLN A 231 -6.13 23.00 31.96
N GLY A 232 -6.44 21.99 32.78
CA GLY A 232 -5.51 21.47 33.80
C GLY A 232 -4.20 20.94 33.20
N ILE A 233 -4.27 20.30 32.03
CA ILE A 233 -3.07 19.85 31.30
C ILE A 233 -2.25 21.06 30.84
N ALA A 234 -2.87 22.01 30.15
CA ALA A 234 -2.19 23.15 29.53
C ALA A 234 -1.53 24.09 30.55
N GLU A 235 -2.12 24.27 31.73
CA GLU A 235 -1.54 25.11 32.79
C GLU A 235 -0.43 24.39 33.58
N THR A 236 -0.43 23.06 33.59
CA THR A 236 0.56 22.25 34.32
C THR A 236 1.78 21.92 33.47
N ASP A 237 1.59 21.56 32.20
CA ASP A 237 2.67 21.29 31.26
C ASP A 237 2.42 21.95 29.89
N PRO A 238 2.95 23.17 29.69
CA PRO A 238 2.73 23.94 28.45
C PRO A 238 3.33 23.32 27.18
N ARG A 239 4.13 22.24 27.31
CA ARG A 239 4.73 21.54 26.17
C ARG A 239 3.75 20.57 25.51
N VAL A 240 2.76 20.09 26.26
CA VAL A 240 1.79 19.09 25.78
C VAL A 240 0.82 19.72 24.78
N ALA A 241 0.77 19.21 23.56
CA ALA A 241 -0.28 19.58 22.61
C ALA A 241 -1.59 18.86 22.94
N VAL A 242 -2.69 19.59 23.16
CA VAL A 242 -4.01 19.01 23.47
C VAL A 242 -4.96 19.15 22.29
N LYS A 243 -5.64 18.06 21.90
CA LYS A 243 -6.76 18.07 20.94
C LYS A 243 -7.98 17.42 21.58
N ILE A 244 -9.16 18.00 21.33
CA ILE A 244 -10.43 17.56 21.89
C ILE A 244 -11.39 17.21 20.74
N PHE A 245 -12.01 16.05 20.81
CA PHE A 245 -13.01 15.56 19.86
C PHE A 245 -14.28 15.14 20.60
N ASN A 246 -15.43 15.31 19.95
CA ASN A 246 -16.70 14.70 20.35
C ASN A 246 -17.03 13.64 19.30
#